data_AF-A0A813EWG1-F1
#
_entry.id   AF-A0A813EWG1-F1
#
_cell.length_a   1.000
_cell.length_b   1.000
_cell.length_c   1.000
_cell.angle_alpha   90.00
_cell.angle_beta   90.00
_cell.angle_gamma   90.00
#
_symmetry.space_group_name_H-M   'P 1'
#
loop_
_entity.id
_entity.type
_entity.pdbx_description
1 polymer ?
#
loop_
_entity_poly.entity_id
_entity_poly.type
_entity_poly.pdbx_seq_one_letter_code
_entity_poly.pdbx_strand_id
1 'polypeptide(L)'
;MIHVVGFVDTDASATSPRCIGSAHRQFLGKKPLRQKAALTALMVFALGLVTVSTASPVGSVEAGLACLCVLGRLRVSDAGRIKFIDQEPLFDRGALVGGFPEAAAVSTKTAKSKEKKTIFLPIVVPMFGLSGLNWWQAFVDARRSLGMAELGSATEGEFFAILADGVPLLPRRLRDGLWSAQPAKADEVTAMLLRLLASVGCEAAALKEVASHSMEATLLSMAAKHGVDLRTRRLLGYHVVKGESALNYGREHLGVPVHELEKLLDAVRAGSFLPDATRARRRPLERGEGVKSLRQQFEEWQGCSVEEFMRRGRSNSAESTKPGNFLSS
;
A
#
# COMPACT_ATOMS: atom_id res chain seq x y z
N MET A 1 -7.06 22.82 -25.40
CA MET A 1 -8.01 23.79 -25.97
C MET A 1 -9.39 23.21 -25.79
N ILE A 2 -10.20 23.76 -24.89
CA ILE A 2 -11.57 23.30 -24.65
C ILE A 2 -12.44 24.10 -25.60
N HIS A 3 -12.80 23.51 -26.75
CA HIS A 3 -13.74 24.15 -27.66
C HIS A 3 -15.16 23.90 -27.15
N VAL A 4 -15.77 24.91 -26.55
CA VAL A 4 -17.21 24.97 -26.31
C VAL A 4 -17.81 25.70 -27.50
N VAL A 5 -18.65 25.02 -28.27
CA VAL A 5 -19.29 25.56 -29.48
C VAL A 5 -20.14 26.78 -29.08
N GLY A 6 -19.82 27.96 -29.64
CA GLY A 6 -20.61 29.19 -29.48
C GLY A 6 -19.98 30.32 -28.68
N PHE A 7 -18.76 30.19 -28.15
CA PHE A 7 -18.05 31.27 -27.44
C PHE A 7 -16.74 31.64 -28.16
N VAL A 8 -16.55 32.94 -28.42
CA VAL A 8 -15.37 33.49 -29.13
C VAL A 8 -14.13 33.52 -28.22
N ASP A 9 -14.32 33.64 -26.91
CA ASP A 9 -13.24 33.60 -25.92
C ASP A 9 -13.71 32.95 -24.61
N THR A 10 -13.44 31.65 -24.49
CA THR A 10 -13.78 30.85 -23.30
C THR A 10 -12.96 31.24 -22.08
N ASP A 11 -11.74 31.76 -22.28
CA ASP A 11 -10.85 32.14 -21.18
C ASP A 11 -11.34 33.44 -20.54
N ALA A 12 -11.69 34.45 -21.35
CA ALA A 12 -12.28 35.70 -20.85
C ALA A 12 -13.57 35.48 -20.04
N SER A 13 -14.38 34.51 -20.46
CA SER A 13 -15.60 34.12 -19.75
C SER A 13 -15.28 33.44 -18.41
N ALA A 14 -14.33 32.50 -18.39
CA ALA A 14 -13.91 31.76 -17.20
C ALA A 14 -13.21 32.64 -16.15
N THR A 15 -12.46 33.66 -16.58
CA THR A 15 -11.78 34.63 -15.70
C THR A 15 -12.64 35.84 -15.35
N SER A 16 -13.90 35.90 -15.78
CA SER A 16 -14.78 37.02 -15.46
C SER A 16 -15.01 37.14 -13.95
N PRO A 17 -15.16 38.36 -13.39
CA PRO A 17 -15.42 38.55 -11.96
C PRO A 17 -16.65 37.79 -11.46
N ARG A 18 -17.66 37.57 -12.32
CA ARG A 18 -18.86 36.78 -12.01
C ARG A 18 -18.54 35.28 -11.89
N CYS A 19 -17.76 34.72 -12.81
CA CYS A 19 -17.35 33.32 -12.76
C CYS A 19 -16.40 33.06 -11.59
N ILE A 20 -15.42 33.95 -11.35
CA ILE A 20 -14.52 33.87 -10.19
C ILE A 20 -15.31 34.00 -8.88
N GLY A 21 -16.20 34.99 -8.76
CA GLY A 21 -17.03 35.18 -7.57
C GLY A 21 -18.02 34.03 -7.32
N SER A 22 -18.52 33.37 -8.37
CA SER A 22 -19.34 32.17 -8.26
C SER A 22 -18.51 30.96 -7.83
N ALA A 23 -17.35 30.73 -8.46
CA ALA A 23 -16.42 29.66 -8.11
C ALA A 23 -15.91 29.81 -6.67
N HIS A 24 -15.61 31.03 -6.23
CA HIS A 24 -15.22 31.34 -4.85
C HIS A 24 -16.35 31.02 -3.87
N ARG A 25 -17.60 31.44 -4.14
CA ARG A 25 -18.76 31.09 -3.30
C ARG A 25 -19.00 29.58 -3.24
N GLN A 26 -18.85 28.87 -4.36
CA GLN A 26 -18.94 27.40 -4.39
C GLN A 26 -17.80 26.75 -3.61
N PHE A 27 -16.59 27.29 -3.68
CA PHE A 27 -15.44 26.82 -2.91
C PHE A 27 -15.62 27.03 -1.41
N LEU A 28 -16.15 28.19 -1.00
CA LEU A 28 -16.50 28.47 0.40
C LEU A 28 -17.62 27.56 0.92
N GLY A 29 -18.59 27.20 0.07
CA GLY A 29 -19.66 26.26 0.38
C GLY A 29 -19.27 24.79 0.26
N LYS A 30 -18.04 24.49 -0.19
CA LYS A 30 -17.57 23.12 -0.37
C LYS A 30 -17.44 22.45 0.99
N LYS A 31 -18.10 21.29 1.15
CA LYS A 31 -17.93 20.46 2.36
C LYS A 31 -16.44 20.20 2.62
N PRO A 32 -15.96 20.35 3.86
CA PRO A 32 -14.58 20.04 4.21
C PRO A 32 -14.20 18.64 3.72
N LEU A 33 -13.03 18.53 3.07
CA LEU A 33 -12.54 17.25 2.58
C LEU A 33 -12.30 16.32 3.77
N ARG A 34 -13.11 15.27 3.90
CA ARG A 34 -12.85 14.19 4.84
C ARG A 34 -11.84 13.24 4.20
N GLN A 35 -10.61 13.24 4.73
CA GLN A 35 -9.59 12.30 4.31
C GLN A 35 -9.99 10.88 4.74
N LYS A 36 -9.64 9.90 3.91
CA LYS A 36 -9.88 8.48 4.22
C LYS A 36 -9.05 8.08 5.44
N ALA A 37 -9.61 7.20 6.27
CA ALA A 37 -8.96 6.76 7.49
C ALA A 37 -7.75 5.88 7.16
N ALA A 38 -6.64 6.06 7.86
CA ALA A 38 -5.53 5.10 7.86
C ALA A 38 -6.00 3.74 8.38
N LEU A 39 -5.38 2.66 7.92
CA LEU A 39 -5.62 1.33 8.47
C LEU A 39 -5.08 1.25 9.91
N THR A 40 -5.72 0.44 10.75
CA THR A 40 -5.20 0.14 12.09
C THR A 40 -4.00 -0.80 11.99
N ALA A 41 -3.18 -0.86 13.04
CA ALA A 41 -2.06 -1.79 13.13
C ALA A 41 -2.53 -3.25 13.02
N LEU A 42 -3.69 -3.58 13.62
CA LEU A 42 -4.28 -4.91 13.52
C LEU A 42 -4.74 -5.25 12.09
N MET A 43 -5.30 -4.30 11.35
CA MET A 43 -5.65 -4.51 9.94
C MET A 43 -4.40 -4.81 9.10
N VAL A 44 -3.32 -4.05 9.30
CA VAL A 44 -2.05 -4.28 8.58
C VAL A 44 -1.41 -5.61 8.98
N PHE A 45 -1.44 -5.96 10.26
CA PHE A 45 -0.99 -7.26 10.76
C PHE A 45 -1.76 -8.41 10.09
N ALA A 46 -3.09 -8.30 10.04
CA ALA A 46 -3.97 -9.27 9.42
C ALA A 46 -3.67 -9.46 7.92
N LEU A 47 -3.46 -8.37 7.17
CA LEU A 47 -3.10 -8.43 5.75
C LEU A 47 -1.79 -9.22 5.53
N GLY A 48 -0.80 -9.01 6.40
CA GLY A 48 0.45 -9.77 6.37
C GLY A 48 0.23 -11.27 6.63
N LEU A 49 -0.63 -11.63 7.57
CA LEU A 49 -1.00 -13.04 7.81
C LEU A 49 -1.73 -13.63 6.61
N VAL A 50 -2.77 -12.95 6.10
CA VAL A 50 -3.58 -13.41 4.97
C VAL A 50 -2.69 -13.68 3.75
N THR A 51 -1.73 -12.81 3.46
CA THR A 51 -0.80 -12.99 2.34
C THR A 51 -0.10 -14.36 2.38
N VAL A 52 0.28 -14.80 3.59
CA VAL A 52 1.06 -16.03 3.82
C VAL A 52 0.17 -17.26 4.06
N SER A 53 -1.03 -17.08 4.60
CA SER A 53 -1.83 -18.20 5.11
C SER A 53 -3.12 -18.49 4.36
N THR A 54 -3.58 -17.61 3.49
CA THR A 54 -4.76 -17.92 2.67
C THR A 54 -4.44 -19.04 1.68
N ALA A 55 -5.35 -19.99 1.51
CA ALA A 55 -5.17 -21.03 0.50
C ALA A 55 -5.63 -20.62 -0.91
N SER A 56 -6.16 -19.40 -1.07
CA SER A 56 -6.41 -18.81 -2.40
C SER A 56 -5.18 -18.06 -2.90
N PRO A 57 -4.47 -18.51 -3.96
CA PRO A 57 -3.35 -17.75 -4.50
C PRO A 57 -3.75 -16.33 -4.92
N VAL A 58 -4.99 -16.15 -5.39
CA VAL A 58 -5.54 -14.84 -5.71
C VAL A 58 -5.62 -13.97 -4.45
N GLY A 59 -6.13 -14.52 -3.34
CA GLY A 59 -6.15 -13.84 -2.06
C GLY A 59 -4.76 -13.46 -1.56
N SER A 60 -3.76 -14.33 -1.75
CA SER A 60 -2.36 -14.03 -1.41
C SER A 60 -1.80 -12.88 -2.24
N VAL A 61 -2.04 -12.87 -3.55
CA VAL A 61 -1.61 -11.77 -4.43
C VAL A 61 -2.29 -10.45 -4.04
N GLU A 62 -3.59 -10.48 -3.77
CA GLU A 62 -4.38 -9.31 -3.37
C GLU A 62 -3.89 -8.73 -2.03
N ALA A 63 -3.70 -9.59 -1.02
CA ALA A 63 -3.19 -9.18 0.28
C ALA A 63 -1.73 -8.70 0.22
N GLY A 64 -0.91 -9.35 -0.61
CA GLY A 64 0.47 -8.94 -0.86
C GLY A 64 0.56 -7.58 -1.57
N LEU A 65 -0.35 -7.26 -2.51
CA LEU A 65 -0.44 -5.91 -3.07
C LEU A 65 -0.79 -4.89 -1.97
N ALA A 66 -1.72 -5.21 -1.09
CA ALA A 66 -2.08 -4.32 0.01
C ALA A 66 -0.88 -4.08 0.94
N CYS A 67 -0.13 -5.14 1.27
CA CYS A 67 1.13 -5.05 2.02
C CYS A 67 2.14 -4.16 1.30
N LEU A 68 2.32 -4.33 -0.01
CA LEU A 68 3.22 -3.49 -0.81
C LEU A 68 2.81 -2.01 -0.78
N CYS A 69 1.52 -1.71 -0.91
CA CYS A 69 1.04 -0.32 -0.86
C CYS A 69 1.21 0.30 0.53
N VAL A 70 0.99 -0.47 1.61
CA VAL A 70 1.17 0.00 2.99
C VAL A 70 2.65 0.17 3.32
N LEU A 71 3.43 -0.91 3.20
CA LEU A 71 4.85 -0.97 3.58
C LEU A 71 5.72 -0.13 2.66
N GLY A 72 5.34 0.00 1.39
CA GLY A 72 5.97 0.87 0.43
C GLY A 72 5.43 2.29 0.47
N ARG A 73 4.38 2.61 1.25
CA ARG A 73 3.73 3.93 1.29
C ARG A 73 3.29 4.43 -0.09
N LEU A 74 2.76 3.53 -0.90
CA LEU A 74 2.45 3.79 -2.31
C LEU A 74 0.97 4.06 -2.53
N ARG A 75 0.69 4.95 -3.49
CA ARG A 75 -0.61 4.96 -4.17
C ARG A 75 -0.72 3.73 -5.03
N VAL A 76 -1.93 3.24 -5.21
CA VAL A 76 -2.24 2.17 -6.17
C VAL A 76 -1.75 2.51 -7.57
N SER A 77 -1.87 3.78 -7.99
CA SER A 77 -1.37 4.18 -9.30
C SER A 77 0.14 4.09 -9.42
N ASP A 78 0.87 4.29 -8.33
CA ASP A 78 2.33 4.26 -8.31
C ASP A 78 2.82 2.81 -8.24
N ALA A 79 2.15 1.97 -7.44
CA ALA A 79 2.35 0.53 -7.44
C ALA A 79 2.10 -0.09 -8.84
N GLY A 80 1.07 0.36 -9.55
CA GLY A 80 0.78 -0.07 -10.93
C GLY A 80 1.79 0.39 -11.98
N ARG A 81 2.76 1.24 -11.62
CA ARG A 81 3.84 1.73 -12.49
C ARG A 81 5.21 1.15 -12.16
N ILE A 82 5.28 0.28 -11.16
CA ILE A 82 6.49 -0.49 -10.89
C ILE A 82 6.75 -1.44 -12.06
N LYS A 83 7.99 -1.45 -12.54
CA LYS A 83 8.40 -2.23 -13.73
C LYS A 83 9.36 -3.35 -13.42
N PHE A 84 10.20 -3.17 -12.41
CA PHE A 84 11.13 -4.18 -11.92
C PHE A 84 11.23 -4.08 -10.40
N ILE A 85 11.58 -5.20 -9.78
CA ILE A 85 11.81 -5.29 -8.34
C ILE A 85 13.05 -6.15 -8.12
N ASP A 86 14.11 -5.51 -7.62
CA ASP A 86 15.28 -6.19 -7.09
C ASP A 86 15.02 -6.56 -5.63
N GLN A 87 15.77 -7.53 -5.11
CA GLN A 87 15.64 -7.97 -3.72
C GLN A 87 17.01 -7.98 -3.05
N GLU A 88 17.08 -7.41 -1.86
CA GLU A 88 18.26 -7.43 -1.02
C GLU A 88 17.94 -8.20 0.28
N PRO A 89 18.02 -9.55 0.26
CA PRO A 89 17.74 -10.37 1.44
C PRO A 89 18.88 -10.28 2.47
N LEU A 90 18.52 -10.17 3.75
CA LEU A 90 19.48 -10.20 4.86
C LEU A 90 19.41 -11.57 5.57
N PHE A 91 20.55 -12.26 5.60
CA PHE A 91 20.69 -13.54 6.30
C PHE A 91 21.55 -13.40 7.56
N ASP A 92 21.11 -14.00 8.66
CA ASP A 92 21.91 -14.22 9.86
C ASP A 92 22.00 -15.73 10.13
N ARG A 93 23.23 -16.27 10.20
CA ARG A 93 23.51 -17.71 10.36
C ARG A 93 22.71 -18.62 9.42
N GLY A 94 22.50 -18.17 8.17
CA GLY A 94 21.75 -18.90 7.15
C GLY A 94 20.22 -18.79 7.24
N ALA A 95 19.69 -18.11 8.26
CA ALA A 95 18.26 -17.80 8.35
C ALA A 95 17.99 -16.42 7.73
N LEU A 96 16.94 -16.30 6.92
CA LEU A 96 16.48 -15.01 6.41
C LEU A 96 15.85 -14.21 7.56
N VAL A 97 16.47 -13.09 7.93
CA VAL A 97 16.06 -12.26 9.08
C VAL A 97 15.56 -10.87 8.70
N GLY A 98 15.80 -10.45 7.46
CA GLY A 98 15.44 -9.13 6.98
C GLY A 98 15.56 -9.00 5.47
N GLY A 99 15.42 -7.78 4.97
CA GLY A 99 15.71 -7.44 3.59
C GLY A 99 14.71 -6.47 2.98
N PHE A 100 15.02 -6.03 1.78
CA PHE A 100 14.24 -5.01 1.07
C PHE A 100 13.95 -5.42 -0.37
N PRO A 101 12.67 -5.53 -0.75
CA PRO A 101 12.27 -5.37 -2.13
C PRO A 101 12.47 -3.91 -2.56
N GLU A 102 13.31 -3.72 -3.57
CA GLU A 102 13.60 -2.41 -4.15
C GLU A 102 13.01 -2.31 -5.54
N ALA A 103 12.19 -1.30 -5.76
CA ALA A 103 11.49 -1.11 -7.01
C ALA A 103 11.76 0.27 -7.59
N ALA A 104 11.56 0.40 -8.89
CA ALA A 104 11.51 1.70 -9.55
C ALA A 104 10.17 1.87 -10.25
N ALA A 105 9.46 2.95 -9.91
CA ALA A 105 8.24 3.34 -10.62
C ALA A 105 8.54 4.42 -11.66
N VAL A 106 8.06 4.23 -12.88
CA VAL A 106 8.11 5.27 -13.93
C VAL A 106 7.17 6.40 -13.52
N SER A 107 7.62 7.66 -13.69
CA SER A 107 6.93 8.85 -13.19
C SER A 107 5.48 9.05 -13.67
N THR A 108 4.78 9.95 -13.00
CA THR A 108 3.31 10.08 -12.99
C THR A 108 2.75 11.26 -13.82
N LYS A 109 1.42 11.26 -13.98
CA LYS A 109 0.56 12.25 -14.68
C LYS A 109 0.73 13.71 -14.23
N THR A 110 1.37 13.98 -13.10
CA THR A 110 1.63 15.34 -12.56
C THR A 110 3.05 15.86 -12.81
N ALA A 111 3.91 15.10 -13.50
CA ALA A 111 5.20 15.57 -13.99
C ALA A 111 4.99 16.60 -15.11
N LYS A 112 4.96 17.88 -14.74
CA LYS A 112 4.81 19.00 -15.69
C LYS A 112 6.07 19.26 -16.52
N SER A 113 7.26 18.83 -16.10
CA SER A 113 8.52 18.98 -16.85
C SER A 113 8.98 17.67 -17.49
N LYS A 114 9.67 17.77 -18.64
CA LYS A 114 10.19 16.62 -19.40
C LYS A 114 11.25 15.82 -18.60
N GLU A 115 12.06 16.47 -17.77
CA GLU A 115 13.06 15.78 -16.94
C GLU A 115 12.43 14.93 -15.83
N LYS A 116 11.32 15.38 -15.23
CA LYS A 116 10.60 14.56 -14.24
C LYS A 116 9.92 13.34 -14.86
N LYS A 117 9.75 13.32 -16.19
CA LYS A 117 9.22 12.17 -16.91
C LYS A 117 10.23 11.05 -17.14
N THR A 118 11.52 11.37 -17.08
CA THR A 118 12.64 10.44 -17.27
C THR A 118 13.26 9.95 -15.96
N ILE A 119 12.74 10.39 -14.81
CA ILE A 119 13.26 10.04 -13.48
C ILE A 119 12.38 8.95 -12.87
N PHE A 120 13.04 7.89 -12.42
CA PHE A 120 12.41 6.80 -11.68
C PHE A 120 12.20 7.19 -10.22
N LEU A 121 11.07 6.81 -9.66
CA LEU A 121 10.86 6.88 -8.23
C LEU A 121 11.45 5.62 -7.58
N PRO A 122 12.54 5.72 -6.79
CA PRO A 122 13.03 4.58 -6.03
C PRO A 122 12.05 4.28 -4.90
N ILE A 123 11.70 3.01 -4.77
CA ILE A 123 10.75 2.47 -3.80
C ILE A 123 11.50 1.41 -3.03
N VAL A 124 11.56 1.57 -1.72
CA VAL A 124 12.21 0.61 -0.81
C VAL A 124 11.19 0.18 0.23
N VAL A 125 10.99 -1.12 0.33
CA VAL A 125 9.91 -1.74 1.12
C VAL A 125 10.51 -2.75 2.09
N PRO A 126 10.16 -2.75 3.38
CA PRO A 126 10.59 -3.81 4.29
C PRO A 126 9.97 -5.17 3.91
N MET A 127 10.80 -6.21 3.79
CA MET A 127 10.35 -7.58 3.54
C MET A 127 9.51 -8.16 4.69
N PHE A 128 9.67 -7.61 5.90
CA PHE A 128 8.93 -7.98 7.10
C PHE A 128 8.14 -6.77 7.60
N GLY A 129 6.82 -6.91 7.61
CA GLY A 129 5.91 -5.89 8.12
C GLY A 129 5.53 -6.10 9.59
N LEU A 130 4.37 -5.58 9.98
CA LEU A 130 3.84 -5.74 11.34
C LEU A 130 3.58 -7.21 11.73
N SER A 131 3.27 -8.10 10.78
CA SER A 131 3.11 -9.52 11.05
C SER A 131 4.42 -10.23 11.41
N GLY A 132 5.58 -9.63 11.06
CA GLY A 132 6.88 -10.29 11.17
C GLY A 132 7.06 -11.49 10.24
N LEU A 133 6.14 -11.71 9.29
CA LEU A 133 6.25 -12.77 8.28
C LEU A 133 6.81 -12.23 6.98
N ASN A 134 7.45 -13.10 6.20
CA ASN A 134 7.91 -12.80 4.84
C ASN A 134 6.72 -12.79 3.86
N TRP A 135 5.95 -11.70 3.91
CA TRP A 135 4.80 -11.47 3.02
C TRP A 135 5.24 -11.36 1.56
N TRP A 136 6.46 -10.86 1.32
CA TRP A 136 6.98 -10.63 -0.02
C TRP A 136 7.18 -11.93 -0.79
N GLN A 137 7.84 -12.92 -0.16
CA GLN A 137 8.05 -14.22 -0.79
C GLN A 137 6.71 -14.90 -1.09
N ALA A 138 5.78 -14.89 -0.14
CA ALA A 138 4.43 -15.44 -0.34
C ALA A 138 3.67 -14.74 -1.48
N PHE A 139 3.82 -13.43 -1.62
CA PHE A 139 3.26 -12.66 -2.73
C PHE A 139 3.86 -13.09 -4.09
N VAL A 140 5.18 -13.22 -4.18
CA VAL A 140 5.87 -13.65 -5.42
C VAL A 140 5.49 -15.08 -5.80
N ASP A 141 5.46 -16.02 -4.84
CA ASP A 141 5.11 -17.41 -5.09
C ASP A 141 3.63 -17.56 -5.51
N ALA A 142 2.74 -16.77 -4.93
CA ALA A 142 1.34 -16.73 -5.33
C ALA A 142 1.16 -16.20 -6.76
N ARG A 143 1.93 -15.17 -7.16
CA ARG A 143 1.95 -14.70 -8.55
C ARG A 143 2.42 -15.79 -9.51
N ARG A 144 3.49 -16.50 -9.16
CA ARG A 144 4.04 -17.60 -9.97
C ARG A 144 3.03 -18.74 -10.13
N SER A 145 2.35 -19.15 -9.06
CA SER A 145 1.34 -20.23 -9.12
C SER A 145 0.10 -19.86 -9.94
N LEU A 146 -0.18 -18.57 -10.13
CA LEU A 146 -1.23 -18.06 -11.02
C LEU A 146 -0.76 -17.88 -12.48
N GLY A 147 0.48 -18.26 -12.81
CA GLY A 147 1.05 -18.09 -14.14
C GLY A 147 1.25 -16.63 -14.54
N MET A 148 1.36 -15.73 -13.57
CA MET A 148 1.68 -14.33 -13.86
C MET A 148 3.14 -14.22 -14.32
N ALA A 149 3.41 -13.27 -15.20
CA ALA A 149 4.77 -12.97 -15.63
C ALA A 149 5.67 -12.68 -14.41
N GLU A 150 6.90 -13.20 -14.48
CA GLU A 150 7.90 -12.97 -13.47
C GLU A 150 8.20 -11.46 -13.36
N LEU A 151 8.47 -11.03 -12.13
CA LEU A 151 8.90 -9.67 -11.89
C LEU A 151 10.32 -9.56 -12.43
N GLY A 152 10.54 -8.74 -13.45
CA GLY A 152 11.88 -8.52 -13.99
C GLY A 152 12.82 -7.94 -12.94
N SER A 153 14.11 -8.29 -13.05
CA SER A 153 15.20 -7.61 -12.33
C SER A 153 15.88 -6.64 -13.28
N ALA A 154 16.30 -5.48 -12.75
CA ALA A 154 17.04 -4.52 -13.55
C ALA A 154 18.53 -4.89 -13.56
N THR A 155 18.93 -5.87 -14.39
CA THR A 155 20.32 -5.91 -14.84
C THR A 155 20.52 -4.83 -15.90
N GLU A 156 21.68 -4.16 -15.92
CA GLU A 156 21.93 -2.93 -16.70
C GLU A 156 21.77 -3.08 -18.23
N GLY A 157 21.52 -4.27 -18.77
CA GLY A 157 21.32 -4.52 -20.21
C GLY A 157 19.87 -4.62 -20.71
N GLU A 158 18.89 -4.94 -19.85
CA GLU A 158 17.51 -5.27 -20.27
C GLU A 158 16.50 -4.13 -20.00
N PHE A 159 16.99 -3.02 -19.46
CA PHE A 159 16.20 -1.89 -18.97
C PHE A 159 15.21 -1.33 -19.98
N PHE A 160 15.61 -1.20 -21.25
CA PHE A 160 14.76 -0.64 -22.31
C PHE A 160 13.68 -1.61 -22.81
N ALA A 161 13.92 -2.92 -22.77
CA ALA A 161 12.92 -3.93 -23.13
C ALA A 161 11.83 -4.04 -22.05
N ILE A 162 12.21 -4.00 -20.77
CA ILE A 162 11.31 -4.06 -19.62
C ILE A 162 10.34 -2.85 -19.57
N LEU A 163 10.77 -1.68 -20.05
CA LEU A 163 9.91 -0.48 -20.10
C LEU A 163 8.77 -0.59 -21.12
N ALA A 164 8.99 -1.31 -22.23
CA ALA A 164 7.99 -1.53 -23.27
C ALA A 164 6.97 -2.61 -22.88
N ASP A 165 7.42 -3.69 -22.23
CA ASP A 165 6.60 -4.90 -21.99
C ASP A 165 6.26 -5.20 -20.52
N GLY A 166 6.68 -4.35 -19.57
CA GLY A 166 6.55 -4.64 -18.13
C GLY A 166 5.10 -4.85 -17.65
N VAL A 167 4.83 -6.03 -17.11
CA VAL A 167 3.54 -6.48 -16.58
C VAL A 167 3.24 -5.84 -15.22
N PRO A 168 2.01 -5.36 -14.96
CA PRO A 168 1.68 -4.73 -13.69
C PRO A 168 1.81 -5.69 -12.49
N LEU A 169 2.20 -5.14 -11.33
CA LEU A 169 2.28 -5.90 -10.07
C LEU A 169 0.96 -6.47 -9.58
N LEU A 170 -0.16 -5.82 -9.94
CA LEU A 170 -1.46 -6.45 -9.92
C LEU A 170 -2.14 -6.18 -11.27
N PRO A 171 -2.15 -7.17 -12.17
CA PRO A 171 -3.00 -7.09 -13.34
C PRO A 171 -4.46 -7.01 -12.90
N ARG A 172 -5.26 -6.25 -13.62
CA ARG A 172 -6.70 -6.18 -13.40
C ARG A 172 -7.28 -7.58 -13.65
N ARG A 173 -8.04 -8.09 -12.67
CA ARG A 173 -8.78 -9.34 -12.82
C ARG A 173 -10.01 -9.13 -13.69
N LEU A 174 -10.16 -9.96 -14.70
CA LEU A 174 -11.28 -9.97 -15.63
C LEU A 174 -12.41 -10.85 -15.07
N ARG A 175 -13.62 -10.70 -15.63
CA ARG A 175 -14.83 -11.38 -15.16
C ARG A 175 -14.79 -12.91 -15.37
N ASP A 176 -14.04 -13.35 -16.36
CA ASP A 176 -13.75 -14.74 -16.70
C ASP A 176 -12.70 -15.38 -15.77
N GLY A 177 -12.17 -14.62 -14.81
CA GLY A 177 -11.11 -15.07 -13.90
C GLY A 177 -9.70 -14.92 -14.45
N LEU A 178 -9.54 -14.48 -15.70
CA LEU A 178 -8.24 -14.19 -16.31
C LEU A 178 -7.67 -12.85 -15.82
N TRP A 179 -6.40 -12.63 -16.14
CA TRP A 179 -5.67 -11.42 -15.79
C TRP A 179 -5.42 -10.58 -17.04
N SER A 180 -5.75 -9.29 -16.97
CA SER A 180 -5.48 -8.37 -18.08
C SER A 180 -4.04 -7.82 -18.02
N ALA A 181 -3.49 -7.38 -19.15
CA ALA A 181 -2.21 -6.66 -19.17
C ALA A 181 -2.26 -5.25 -18.52
N GLN A 182 -3.45 -4.76 -18.15
CA GLN A 182 -3.63 -3.44 -17.54
C GLN A 182 -3.58 -3.51 -16.02
N PRO A 183 -3.02 -2.51 -15.33
CA PRO A 183 -3.01 -2.47 -13.87
C PRO A 183 -4.43 -2.33 -13.30
N ALA A 184 -4.66 -2.92 -12.12
CA ALA A 184 -5.90 -2.76 -11.37
C ALA A 184 -6.17 -1.28 -11.03
N LYS A 185 -7.44 -0.88 -11.12
CA LYS A 185 -7.86 0.49 -10.81
C LYS A 185 -8.04 0.71 -9.31
N ALA A 186 -8.00 1.97 -8.88
CA ALA A 186 -8.06 2.34 -7.47
C ALA A 186 -9.37 1.95 -6.77
N ASP A 187 -10.49 1.93 -7.50
CA ASP A 187 -11.80 1.45 -7.06
C ASP A 187 -11.83 -0.08 -6.92
N GLU A 188 -11.25 -0.81 -7.86
CA GLU A 188 -11.10 -2.27 -7.81
C GLU A 188 -10.24 -2.71 -6.62
N VAL A 189 -9.11 -2.03 -6.42
CA VAL A 189 -8.23 -2.25 -5.27
C VAL A 189 -8.93 -1.85 -3.95
N THR A 190 -9.81 -0.85 -3.97
CA THR A 190 -10.63 -0.52 -2.79
C THR A 190 -11.60 -1.65 -2.46
N ALA A 191 -12.35 -2.15 -3.46
CA ALA A 191 -13.30 -3.25 -3.25
C ALA A 191 -12.58 -4.52 -2.76
N MET A 192 -11.40 -4.83 -3.33
CA MET A 192 -10.54 -5.91 -2.88
C MET A 192 -10.11 -5.73 -1.42
N LEU A 193 -9.58 -4.56 -1.05
CA LEU A 193 -9.11 -4.28 0.31
C LEU A 193 -10.24 -4.45 1.33
N LEU A 194 -11.42 -3.90 1.03
CA LEU A 194 -12.59 -4.03 1.90
C LEU A 194 -13.03 -5.48 2.06
N ARG A 195 -12.99 -6.29 0.99
CA ARG A 195 -13.29 -7.74 1.07
C ARG A 195 -12.28 -8.48 1.95
N LEU A 196 -10.97 -8.21 1.78
CA LEU A 196 -9.94 -8.84 2.62
C LEU A 196 -10.13 -8.48 4.09
N LEU A 197 -10.36 -7.21 4.41
CA LEU A 197 -10.55 -6.77 5.79
C LEU A 197 -11.85 -7.33 6.39
N ALA A 198 -12.92 -7.41 5.61
CA ALA A 198 -14.15 -8.08 6.05
C ALA A 198 -13.93 -9.57 6.32
N SER A 199 -13.14 -10.28 5.49
CA SER A 199 -12.85 -11.71 5.68
C SER A 199 -12.04 -12.02 6.94
N VAL A 200 -11.35 -11.04 7.51
CA VAL A 200 -10.63 -11.18 8.80
C VAL A 200 -11.43 -10.66 9.99
N GLY A 201 -12.73 -10.39 9.80
CA GLY A 201 -13.63 -9.99 10.89
C GLY A 201 -13.61 -8.50 11.22
N CYS A 202 -13.11 -7.62 10.34
CA CYS A 202 -13.28 -6.18 10.55
C CYS A 202 -14.76 -5.77 10.37
N GLU A 203 -15.29 -5.04 11.35
CA GLU A 203 -16.67 -4.57 11.32
C GLU A 203 -16.92 -3.58 10.18
N ALA A 204 -18.11 -3.63 9.57
CA ALA A 204 -18.50 -2.73 8.48
C ALA A 204 -18.38 -1.24 8.86
N ALA A 205 -18.62 -0.90 10.14
CA ALA A 205 -18.47 0.46 10.66
C ALA A 205 -17.01 0.97 10.56
N ALA A 206 -16.03 0.11 10.90
CA ALA A 206 -14.61 0.44 10.79
C ALA A 206 -14.14 0.59 9.34
N LEU A 207 -14.81 -0.09 8.41
CA LEU A 207 -14.46 -0.12 6.99
C LEU A 207 -15.06 1.04 6.18
N LYS A 208 -16.06 1.76 6.71
CA LYS A 208 -16.78 2.82 6.00
C LYS A 208 -15.87 3.92 5.41
N GLU A 209 -14.79 4.25 6.12
CA GLU A 209 -13.85 5.30 5.72
C GLU A 209 -12.53 4.76 5.14
N VAL A 210 -12.45 3.44 4.90
CA VAL A 210 -11.30 2.79 4.29
C VAL A 210 -11.43 2.83 2.76
N ALA A 211 -10.32 3.13 2.08
CA ALA A 211 -10.21 3.02 0.63
C ALA A 211 -8.76 2.72 0.23
N SER A 212 -8.48 2.59 -1.06
CA SER A 212 -7.11 2.36 -1.56
C SER A 212 -6.07 3.38 -1.07
N HIS A 213 -6.45 4.66 -0.94
CA HIS A 213 -5.57 5.72 -0.42
C HIS A 213 -5.26 5.58 1.08
N SER A 214 -6.05 4.80 1.83
CA SER A 214 -5.75 4.49 3.22
C SER A 214 -4.39 3.81 3.36
N MET A 215 -3.98 2.99 2.37
CA MET A 215 -2.72 2.25 2.40
C MET A 215 -1.50 3.19 2.40
N GLU A 216 -1.44 4.15 1.46
CA GLU A 216 -0.39 5.20 1.40
C GLU A 216 -0.27 5.95 2.73
N ALA A 217 -1.41 6.36 3.29
CA ALA A 217 -1.45 7.21 4.48
C ALA A 217 -1.13 6.45 5.78
N THR A 218 -1.19 5.11 5.80
CA THR A 218 -1.16 4.32 7.04
C THR A 218 0.14 4.49 7.80
N LEU A 219 1.28 4.11 7.21
CA LEU A 219 2.56 4.20 7.92
C LEU A 219 3.04 5.64 8.09
N LEU A 220 2.72 6.54 7.16
CA LEU A 220 3.02 7.97 7.32
C LEU A 220 2.28 8.60 8.51
N SER A 221 1.04 8.18 8.74
CA SER A 221 0.25 8.56 9.92
C SER A 221 0.85 7.98 11.20
N MET A 222 1.22 6.70 11.20
CA MET A 222 1.89 6.06 12.34
C MET A 222 3.23 6.74 12.68
N ALA A 223 4.06 7.04 11.67
CA ALA A 223 5.33 7.74 11.82
C ALA A 223 5.13 9.14 12.44
N ALA A 224 4.11 9.88 11.97
CA ALA A 224 3.79 11.19 12.53
C ALA A 224 3.34 11.10 14.00
N LYS A 225 2.58 10.06 14.36
CA LYS A 225 2.15 9.81 15.74
C LYS A 225 3.29 9.34 16.65
N HIS A 226 4.30 8.65 16.10
CA HIS A 226 5.48 8.15 16.81
C HIS A 226 6.48 9.26 17.13
N GLY A 227 6.50 10.32 16.32
CA GLY A 227 7.40 11.46 16.47
C GLY A 227 8.50 11.53 15.40
N VAL A 228 8.39 10.75 14.32
CA VAL A 228 9.32 10.87 13.18
C VAL A 228 9.23 12.27 12.59
N ASP A 229 10.37 12.91 12.37
CA ASP A 229 10.43 14.30 11.93
C ASP A 229 9.80 14.49 10.53
N LEU A 230 9.45 15.74 10.21
CA LEU A 230 8.73 16.05 8.98
C LEU A 230 9.56 15.77 7.71
N ARG A 231 10.89 15.94 7.76
CA ARG A 231 11.76 15.72 6.59
C ARG A 231 11.82 14.23 6.28
N THR A 232 12.07 13.40 7.28
CA THR A 232 12.08 11.94 7.14
C THR A 232 10.74 11.41 6.64
N ARG A 233 9.61 11.92 7.18
CA ARG A 233 8.27 11.54 6.69
C ARG A 233 8.01 11.98 5.25
N ARG A 234 8.52 13.13 4.81
CA ARG A 234 8.42 13.57 3.41
C ARG A 234 9.19 12.62 2.48
N LEU A 235 10.40 12.22 2.87
CA LEU A 235 11.19 11.24 2.12
C LEU A 235 10.49 9.88 2.06
N LEU A 236 9.95 9.39 3.18
CA LEU A 236 9.17 8.14 3.24
C LEU A 236 7.93 8.13 2.35
N GLY A 237 7.29 9.30 2.19
CA GLY A 237 6.16 9.53 1.29
C GLY A 237 6.55 9.97 -0.12
N TYR A 238 7.84 9.87 -0.47
CA TYR A 238 8.37 10.19 -1.80
C TYR A 238 8.10 11.63 -2.24
N HIS A 239 8.02 12.55 -1.28
CA HIS A 239 7.84 13.96 -1.52
C HIS A 239 9.19 14.67 -1.50
N VAL A 240 9.70 14.99 -2.69
CA VAL A 240 10.91 15.81 -2.85
C VAL A 240 10.56 17.29 -2.61
N VAL A 241 11.30 17.94 -1.72
CA VAL A 241 11.16 19.38 -1.45
C VAL A 241 11.67 20.15 -2.68
N LYS A 242 10.91 21.14 -3.14
CA LYS A 242 11.33 22.02 -4.24
C LYS A 242 12.66 22.69 -3.87
N GLY A 243 13.70 22.49 -4.68
CA GLY A 243 15.05 23.03 -4.45
C GLY A 243 16.09 21.98 -4.05
N GLU A 244 15.68 20.82 -3.55
CA GLU A 244 16.59 19.70 -3.21
C GLU A 244 16.63 18.68 -4.35
N SER A 245 17.02 19.11 -5.55
CA SER A 245 17.10 18.23 -6.73
C SER A 245 18.10 17.08 -6.55
N ALA A 246 19.09 17.22 -5.67
CA ALA A 246 20.06 16.17 -5.31
C ALA A 246 19.37 14.91 -4.75
N LEU A 247 18.24 15.05 -4.06
CA LEU A 247 17.42 13.93 -3.57
C LEU A 247 16.72 13.14 -4.69
N ASN A 248 16.77 13.62 -5.94
CA ASN A 248 16.25 12.89 -7.10
C ASN A 248 17.18 11.75 -7.55
N TYR A 249 18.38 11.59 -6.95
CA TYR A 249 19.48 10.87 -7.61
C TYR A 249 20.08 9.68 -6.85
N GLY A 250 19.50 9.19 -5.75
CA GLY A 250 20.04 7.96 -5.15
C GLY A 250 19.06 7.18 -4.29
N ARG A 251 18.93 5.87 -4.55
CA ARG A 251 18.24 4.90 -3.68
C ARG A 251 18.71 5.06 -2.22
N GLU A 252 20.00 5.31 -2.04
CA GLU A 252 20.67 5.57 -0.76
C GLU A 252 20.03 6.64 0.14
N HIS A 253 19.36 7.65 -0.44
CA HIS A 253 18.69 8.69 0.36
C HIS A 253 17.49 8.17 1.14
N LEU A 254 16.98 6.98 0.79
CA LEU A 254 15.92 6.30 1.52
C LEU A 254 16.46 5.40 2.63
N GLY A 255 17.76 5.15 2.74
CA GLY A 255 18.34 4.27 3.77
C GLY A 255 17.97 4.71 5.19
N VAL A 256 18.31 5.94 5.58
CA VAL A 256 17.98 6.46 6.92
C VAL A 256 16.45 6.53 7.15
N PRO A 257 15.64 7.07 6.23
CA PRO A 257 14.18 7.06 6.40
C PRO A 257 13.56 5.67 6.54
N VAL A 258 14.01 4.69 5.76
CA VAL A 258 13.51 3.30 5.83
C VAL A 258 13.93 2.65 7.15
N HIS A 259 15.13 2.92 7.64
CA HIS A 259 15.55 2.43 8.96
C HIS A 259 14.69 3.01 10.10
N GLU A 260 14.32 4.30 10.04
CA GLU A 260 13.34 4.88 10.97
C GLU A 260 11.95 4.24 10.85
N LEU A 261 11.58 3.79 9.65
CA LEU A 261 10.36 3.03 9.45
C LEU A 261 10.43 1.64 10.09
N GLU A 262 11.55 0.94 10.01
CA GLU A 262 11.75 -0.36 10.69
C GLU A 262 11.65 -0.22 12.21
N LYS A 263 12.30 0.79 12.80
CA LYS A 263 12.16 1.10 14.24
C LYS A 263 10.71 1.34 14.65
N LEU A 264 9.95 2.05 13.81
CA LEU A 264 8.52 2.23 14.01
C LEU A 264 7.78 0.89 14.00
N LEU A 265 8.02 0.05 12.98
CA LEU A 265 7.41 -1.28 12.89
C LEU A 265 7.73 -2.12 14.14
N ASP A 266 8.97 -2.11 14.59
CA ASP A 266 9.42 -2.81 15.81
C ASP A 266 8.71 -2.32 17.06
N ALA A 267 8.60 -1.00 17.24
CA ALA A 267 7.90 -0.42 18.38
C ALA A 267 6.41 -0.79 18.39
N VAL A 268 5.77 -0.82 17.22
CA VAL A 268 4.37 -1.27 17.10
C VAL A 268 4.25 -2.76 17.39
N ARG A 269 5.13 -3.60 16.83
CA ARG A 269 5.14 -5.05 17.06
C ARG A 269 5.32 -5.41 18.54
N ALA A 270 6.26 -4.76 19.20
CA ALA A 270 6.55 -4.94 20.62
C ALA A 270 5.43 -4.42 21.53
N GLY A 271 4.53 -3.58 21.02
CA GLY A 271 3.49 -2.90 21.81
C GLY A 271 4.01 -1.69 22.60
N SER A 272 5.29 -1.33 22.47
CA SER A 272 5.86 -0.13 23.10
C SER A 272 5.35 1.16 22.45
N PHE A 273 4.75 1.07 21.27
CA PHE A 273 4.01 2.13 20.62
C PHE A 273 2.66 1.64 20.07
N LEU A 274 1.57 2.32 20.46
CA LEU A 274 0.20 1.98 20.09
C LEU A 274 -0.38 3.07 19.18
N PRO A 275 -0.27 2.94 17.84
CA PRO A 275 -0.64 4.00 16.90
C PRO A 275 -2.14 4.30 16.85
N ASP A 276 -2.96 3.33 17.22
CA ASP A 276 -4.43 3.42 17.20
C ASP A 276 -5.01 3.89 18.54
N ALA A 277 -4.19 3.96 19.58
CA ALA A 277 -4.60 4.49 20.87
C ALA A 277 -4.80 6.02 20.85
N THR A 278 -5.53 6.52 21.85
CA THR A 278 -5.68 7.96 22.07
C THR A 278 -4.33 8.62 22.29
N ARG A 279 -4.23 9.94 22.06
CA ARG A 279 -2.96 10.69 22.15
C ARG A 279 -2.22 10.44 23.48
N ALA A 280 -2.95 10.31 24.58
CA ALA A 280 -2.39 10.10 25.92
C ALA A 280 -1.99 8.63 26.22
N ARG A 281 -2.36 7.68 25.35
CA ARG A 281 -2.17 6.22 25.55
C ARG A 281 -1.30 5.56 24.48
N ARG A 282 -0.67 6.33 23.59
CA ARG A 282 0.18 5.79 22.52
C ARG A 282 1.46 5.14 23.02
N ARG A 283 1.88 5.47 24.23
CA ARG A 283 2.99 4.80 24.92
C ARG A 283 2.38 4.12 26.16
N PRO A 284 2.68 2.84 26.42
CA PRO A 284 2.24 2.17 27.64
C PRO A 284 2.71 2.96 28.87
N LEU A 285 1.90 2.93 29.93
CA LEU A 285 2.32 3.49 31.22
C LEU A 285 3.37 2.57 31.84
N GLU A 286 4.44 3.14 32.39
CA GLU A 286 5.55 2.39 33.00
C GLU A 286 5.16 1.55 34.23
N ARG A 287 3.93 1.68 34.74
CA ARG A 287 3.47 0.98 35.95
C ARG A 287 2.42 -0.07 35.63
N GLY A 288 2.83 -1.34 35.68
CA GLY A 288 1.95 -2.48 36.02
C GLY A 288 1.07 -3.07 34.92
N GLU A 289 0.93 -2.44 33.76
CA GLU A 289 0.27 -3.06 32.60
C GLU A 289 1.32 -3.82 31.78
N GLY A 290 1.19 -5.13 31.70
CA GLY A 290 2.01 -5.93 30.79
C GLY A 290 1.82 -5.42 29.36
N VAL A 291 2.91 -4.97 28.73
CA VAL A 291 2.89 -4.48 27.34
C VAL A 291 2.50 -5.65 26.45
N LYS A 292 1.29 -5.59 25.88
CA LYS A 292 0.83 -6.59 24.92
C LYS A 292 1.46 -6.30 23.57
N SER A 293 2.22 -7.26 23.06
CA SER A 293 2.68 -7.25 21.66
C SER A 293 1.49 -7.15 20.70
N LEU A 294 1.72 -6.65 19.49
CA LEU A 294 0.67 -6.59 18.47
C LEU A 294 0.10 -7.98 18.16
N ARG A 295 0.94 -9.02 18.26
CA ARG A 295 0.52 -10.41 18.16
C ARG A 295 -0.52 -10.77 19.23
N GLN A 296 -0.24 -10.50 20.51
CA GLN A 296 -1.19 -10.78 21.60
C GLN A 296 -2.49 -9.97 21.43
N GLN A 297 -2.39 -8.70 21.01
CA GLN A 297 -3.57 -7.88 20.70
C GLN A 297 -4.41 -8.49 19.57
N PHE A 298 -3.77 -9.05 18.54
CA PHE A 298 -4.45 -9.74 17.44
C PHE A 298 -5.11 -11.03 17.90
N GLU A 299 -4.45 -11.83 18.72
CA GLU A 299 -4.98 -13.09 19.26
C GLU A 299 -6.22 -12.84 20.14
N GLU A 300 -6.19 -11.78 20.95
CA GLU A 300 -7.36 -11.32 21.72
C GLU A 300 -8.49 -10.85 20.81
N TRP A 301 -8.17 -10.10 19.75
CA TRP A 301 -9.16 -9.62 18.78
C TRP A 301 -9.84 -10.77 18.02
N GLN A 302 -9.09 -11.79 17.62
CA GLN A 302 -9.60 -12.94 16.88
C GLN A 302 -10.16 -14.05 17.76
N GLY A 303 -9.90 -14.03 19.07
CA GLY A 303 -10.25 -15.12 19.99
C GLY A 303 -9.55 -16.45 19.68
N CYS A 304 -8.40 -16.42 18.99
CA CYS A 304 -7.60 -17.60 18.68
C CYS A 304 -6.13 -17.23 18.47
N SER A 305 -5.22 -18.22 18.54
CA SER A 305 -3.80 -17.98 18.27
C SER A 305 -3.55 -17.62 16.80
N VAL A 306 -2.43 -16.94 16.52
CA VAL A 306 -2.01 -16.64 15.14
C VAL A 306 -1.86 -17.92 14.31
N GLU A 307 -1.29 -18.98 14.89
CA GLU A 307 -1.13 -20.27 14.22
C GLU A 307 -2.49 -20.88 13.83
N GLU A 308 -3.46 -20.82 14.73
CA GLU A 308 -4.82 -21.31 14.49
C GLU A 308 -5.53 -20.49 13.41
N PHE A 309 -5.41 -19.16 13.48
CA PHE A 309 -5.92 -18.26 12.44
C PHE A 309 -5.34 -18.61 11.06
N MET A 310 -4.01 -18.76 10.98
CA MET A 310 -3.33 -19.13 9.74
C MET A 310 -3.72 -20.52 9.25
N ARG A 311 -3.94 -21.48 10.16
CA ARG A 311 -4.41 -22.83 9.83
C ARG A 311 -5.81 -22.79 9.21
N ARG A 312 -6.74 -22.03 9.80
CA ARG A 312 -8.10 -21.83 9.25
C ARG A 312 -8.08 -21.19 7.86
N GLY A 313 -7.20 -20.20 7.65
CA GLY A 313 -7.00 -19.57 6.35
C GLY A 313 -6.58 -20.56 5.25
N ARG A 314 -5.81 -21.58 5.61
CA ARG A 314 -5.41 -22.67 4.70
C ARG A 314 -6.54 -23.67 4.43
N SER A 315 -7.45 -23.88 5.37
CA SER A 315 -8.55 -24.86 5.24
C SER A 315 -9.79 -24.31 4.53
N ASN A 316 -10.15 -23.04 4.75
CA ASN A 316 -11.44 -22.49 4.30
C ASN A 316 -11.62 -22.37 2.77
N SER A 317 -10.57 -22.49 1.95
CA SER A 317 -10.72 -22.46 0.49
C SER A 317 -10.93 -23.84 -0.16
N ALA A 318 -10.84 -24.93 0.60
CA ALA A 318 -11.12 -26.28 0.07
C ALA A 318 -12.62 -26.52 -0.16
N GLU A 319 -13.49 -25.73 0.48
CA GLU A 319 -14.96 -25.86 0.36
C GLU A 319 -15.60 -24.90 -0.65
N SER A 320 -14.91 -23.84 -1.08
CA SER A 320 -15.46 -22.81 -1.98
C SER A 320 -15.30 -23.11 -3.48
N THR A 321 -14.70 -24.25 -3.86
CA THR A 321 -14.55 -24.69 -5.26
C THR A 321 -15.71 -25.51 -5.80
N LYS A 322 -16.81 -25.71 -5.04
CA LYS A 322 -18.05 -26.22 -5.63
C LYS A 322 -18.69 -25.10 -6.47
N PRO A 323 -18.88 -25.29 -7.80
CA PRO A 323 -19.57 -24.30 -8.61
C PRO A 323 -20.99 -24.12 -8.08
N GLY A 324 -21.26 -22.96 -7.51
CA GLY A 324 -22.60 -22.57 -7.10
C GLY A 324 -23.46 -22.40 -8.35
N ASN A 325 -24.50 -23.22 -8.46
CA ASN A 325 -25.57 -23.07 -9.44
C ASN A 325 -26.17 -21.67 -9.34
N PHE A 326 -25.78 -20.76 -10.24
CA PHE A 326 -26.59 -19.59 -10.57
C PHE A 326 -27.51 -19.98 -11.71
N LEU A 327 -28.65 -20.59 -11.36
CA LEU A 327 -29.83 -20.64 -12.21
C LEU A 327 -30.91 -19.74 -11.61
N SER A 328 -31.33 -18.78 -12.43
CA SER A 328 -32.63 -18.12 -12.49
C SER A 328 -33.28 -17.59 -11.20
N SER A 329 -33.35 -16.27 -11.08
CA SER A 329 -34.60 -15.47 -10.92
C SER A 329 -34.26 -13.98 -11.09
#